data_AF-A0A6L7TS11-F1
#
_entry.id   AF-A0A6L7TS11-F1
#
_cell.length_a   1.000
_cell.length_b   1.000
_cell.length_c   1.000
_cell.angle_alpha   90.00
_cell.angle_beta   90.00
_cell.angle_gamma   90.00
#
_symmetry.space_group_name_H-M   'P 1'
#
loop_
_entity.id
_entity.type
_entity.pdbx_description
1 polymer ?
#
loop_
_entity_poly.entity_id
_entity_poly.type
_entity_poly.pdbx_seq_one_letter_code
_entity_poly.pdbx_strand_id
1 'polypeptide(L)'
;MVEIMKGIDPDTAYEVRVATLDATPDSADQDLAFSLGCIGPTQVGYLSPYSGEMLDYVDTFVFGIWDDAAGEYLADHEHFYSSPVLTDDGLSIYITNNAQLRQIITTLTHAAEGMEPAQSLVSGMWDQDDDDDFGLWSEFDSAGIGDALWYLGCFGDSQSAYGTYQAIPANLWEYSARHAGGPGAIYVGDLSQLAGPAPTWELGDFDGNVPLDSLERHLWIYESPFYWELIDKANLTDPAPMTSYGETITIRHACINRVLLPCVLLETFFAPNLLERTDGRLQFITTSFPELGLAGPDTLSLVADGTLDSATVYGGYVGGEIPPIEIQNLWGIYSSSEQEFAAAQAIIGDIEELVLAETGGVVMNHNWYAGNDQFFFCREKIDTLDGFEGKKTRSHSAALSDWIDGMGARAQFVAFAEVYTAIERSILDCGVTGADPGYGQRWYEVTDFLMGPLLSFPFNNNVINAEKWATIPEDLQQIILEEAAKSELEALRLASIQNEMGLIELTTEFGAGRDRMEFIPFPYEIKYRGLDAAAEYVVPRWVNRVGDTRHPIIANSFNNKIGPIVGLRIRTDGSVAKVPITQGPYAGKTVEQAFAD
;
A
#
# COMPACT_ATOMS: atom_id res chain seq x y z
N MET A 1 17.12 4.14 21.06
CA MET A 1 15.90 4.05 21.88
C MET A 1 15.63 2.66 22.50
N VAL A 2 15.69 1.55 21.74
CA VAL A 2 15.41 0.19 22.27
C VAL A 2 16.41 -0.29 23.34
N GLU A 3 17.66 0.18 23.34
CA GLU A 3 18.60 -0.10 24.45
C GLU A 3 18.36 0.77 25.70
N ILE A 4 17.76 1.97 25.55
CA ILE A 4 17.49 2.89 26.67
C ILE A 4 16.38 2.32 27.56
N MET A 5 15.37 1.68 26.97
CA MET A 5 14.23 1.10 27.68
C MET A 5 14.56 -0.16 28.51
N LYS A 6 15.74 -0.78 28.33
CA LYS A 6 16.12 -1.99 29.08
C LYS A 6 16.64 -1.71 30.50
N GLY A 7 16.91 -0.44 30.83
CA GLY A 7 17.45 -0.01 32.13
C GLY A 7 16.51 0.83 32.99
N ILE A 8 15.27 1.08 32.53
CA ILE A 8 14.30 1.95 33.21
C ILE A 8 13.53 1.11 34.24
N ASP A 9 13.53 1.57 35.50
CA ASP A 9 12.76 0.95 36.58
C ASP A 9 11.30 1.46 36.51
N PRO A 10 10.31 0.59 36.26
CA PRO A 10 8.92 1.00 36.07
C PRO A 10 8.28 1.65 37.30
N ASP A 11 8.89 1.53 38.48
CA ASP A 11 8.38 2.14 39.72
C ASP A 11 8.99 3.52 40.02
N THR A 12 9.83 4.06 39.12
CA THR A 12 10.49 5.37 39.28
C THR A 12 9.86 6.42 38.35
N ALA A 13 9.60 7.62 38.88
CA ALA A 13 9.10 8.75 38.10
C ALA A 13 10.27 9.40 37.32
N TYR A 14 10.07 9.64 36.02
CA TYR A 14 11.05 10.28 35.14
C TYR A 14 10.47 11.57 34.55
N GLU A 15 11.32 12.58 34.35
CA GLU A 15 10.94 13.86 33.75
C GLU A 15 11.55 13.98 32.33
N VAL A 16 10.76 14.46 31.36
CA VAL A 16 11.26 14.78 30.01
C VAL A 16 11.51 16.29 29.94
N ARG A 17 12.77 16.68 29.74
CA ARG A 17 13.17 18.08 29.65
C ARG A 17 13.67 18.41 28.23
N VAL A 18 13.32 19.61 27.77
CA VAL A 18 13.86 20.19 26.54
C VAL A 18 14.84 21.29 26.94
N ALA A 19 16.09 21.19 26.52
CA ALA A 19 17.11 22.19 26.82
C ALA A 19 17.72 22.75 25.54
N THR A 20 17.95 24.07 25.53
CA THR A 20 18.78 24.74 24.52
C THR A 20 20.24 24.62 24.92
N LEU A 21 21.09 24.09 24.03
CA LEU A 21 22.54 24.14 24.20
C LEU A 21 23.06 25.43 23.54
N ASP A 22 23.81 26.21 24.30
CA ASP A 22 24.36 27.55 24.03
C ASP A 22 23.41 28.74 24.22
N ALA A 23 23.15 29.08 25.49
CA ALA A 23 22.98 30.47 25.91
C ALA A 23 24.19 30.86 26.79
N THR A 24 24.89 31.93 26.42
CA THR A 24 26.03 32.46 27.19
C THR A 24 25.65 32.79 28.65
N PRO A 25 26.60 32.80 29.62
CA PRO A 25 26.34 32.54 31.05
C PRO A 25 25.62 33.61 31.90
N ASP A 26 24.84 34.54 31.33
CA ASP A 26 24.34 35.72 32.05
C ASP A 26 22.82 35.78 32.29
N SER A 27 22.06 34.69 32.14
CA SER A 27 20.62 34.68 32.47
C SER A 27 20.21 33.46 33.29
N ALA A 28 20.58 33.47 34.58
CA ALA A 28 20.24 32.39 35.52
C ALA A 28 18.83 32.50 36.15
N ASP A 29 17.92 33.36 35.67
CA ASP A 29 16.62 33.61 36.32
C ASP A 29 15.48 33.94 35.32
N GLN A 30 15.30 33.16 34.24
CA GLN A 30 14.10 33.28 33.41
C GLN A 30 13.37 31.94 33.27
N ASP A 31 12.20 31.85 33.91
CA ASP A 31 11.19 30.82 33.64
C ASP A 31 10.70 31.00 32.19
N LEU A 32 11.19 30.15 31.29
CA LEU A 32 10.70 30.08 29.92
C LEU A 32 9.42 29.25 29.89
N ALA A 33 8.26 29.92 29.87
CA ALA A 33 6.98 29.29 29.60
C ALA A 33 6.74 29.22 28.08
N PHE A 34 6.57 28.01 27.54
CA PHE A 34 6.21 27.77 26.14
C PHE A 34 4.75 27.31 26.03
N SER A 35 3.95 27.96 25.17
CA SER A 35 2.62 27.47 24.80
C SER A 35 2.70 26.75 23.45
N LEU A 36 2.35 25.47 23.41
CA LEU A 36 2.08 24.75 22.17
C LEU A 36 0.59 24.90 21.85
N GLY A 37 0.25 25.78 20.91
CA GLY A 37 -1.09 25.88 20.34
C GLY A 37 -1.21 25.00 19.10
N CYS A 38 -2.21 24.11 19.05
CA CYS A 38 -2.52 23.33 17.86
C CYS A 38 -3.49 24.11 16.96
N ILE A 39 -3.06 24.51 15.76
CA ILE A 39 -3.91 25.12 14.74
C ILE A 39 -3.88 24.26 13.47
N GLY A 40 -4.93 23.47 13.24
CA GLY A 40 -5.34 22.93 11.93
C GLY A 40 -4.36 22.02 11.14
N PRO A 41 -4.85 21.32 10.10
CA PRO A 41 -4.13 20.23 9.44
C PRO A 41 -3.14 20.67 8.33
N THR A 42 -2.84 21.95 8.19
CA THR A 42 -1.78 22.46 7.30
C THR A 42 -0.74 23.20 8.12
N GLN A 43 0.47 22.63 8.20
CA GLN A 43 1.62 23.01 9.03
C GLN A 43 1.80 24.52 9.27
N VAL A 44 1.81 24.96 10.54
CA VAL A 44 2.81 25.86 11.18
C VAL A 44 2.71 25.67 12.70
N GLY A 45 3.78 25.29 13.39
CA GLY A 45 3.87 25.40 14.85
C GLY A 45 4.54 26.73 15.20
N TYR A 46 3.84 27.59 15.95
CA TYR A 46 4.44 28.82 16.49
C TYR A 46 4.93 28.58 17.91
N LEU A 47 6.21 28.89 18.17
CA LEU A 47 6.72 29.10 19.51
C LEU A 47 6.79 30.61 19.75
N SER A 48 5.92 31.12 20.62
CA SER A 48 5.97 32.51 21.06
C SER A 48 6.50 32.56 22.51
N PRO A 49 7.54 33.36 22.80
CA PRO A 49 7.93 33.63 24.18
C PRO A 49 6.87 34.53 24.83
N TYR A 50 6.44 34.18 26.04
CA TYR A 50 5.47 34.98 26.81
C TYR A 50 6.05 36.31 27.33
N SER A 51 7.36 36.53 27.16
CA SER A 51 8.06 37.79 27.45
C SER A 51 8.62 38.37 26.16
N GLY A 52 8.25 39.62 25.84
CA GLY A 52 8.58 40.30 24.58
C GLY A 52 10.06 40.68 24.38
N GLU A 53 11.01 39.79 24.66
CA GLU A 53 12.42 39.96 24.28
C GLU A 53 12.82 38.92 23.22
N MET A 54 13.34 39.41 22.09
CA MET A 54 13.82 38.60 20.97
C MET A 54 15.05 37.77 21.38
N LEU A 55 14.96 36.44 21.27
CA LEU A 55 16.11 35.54 21.35
C LEU A 55 16.85 35.54 20.01
N ASP A 56 17.92 36.31 19.93
CA ASP A 56 18.87 36.28 18.81
C ASP A 56 19.78 35.05 18.96
N TYR A 57 19.58 34.04 18.09
CA TYR A 57 20.36 32.81 17.91
C TYR A 57 20.03 31.62 18.85
N VAL A 58 19.30 30.65 18.31
CA VAL A 58 19.23 29.26 18.82
C VAL A 58 19.61 28.34 17.66
N ASP A 59 20.79 27.71 17.72
CA ASP A 59 21.33 26.90 16.63
C ASP A 59 21.06 25.39 16.79
N THR A 60 20.66 24.90 17.98
CA THR A 60 20.44 23.45 18.21
C THR A 60 19.47 23.18 19.36
N PHE A 61 18.52 22.27 19.15
CA PHE A 61 17.63 21.72 20.20
C PHE A 61 18.08 20.30 20.57
N VAL A 62 18.05 19.97 21.87
CA VAL A 62 18.34 18.62 22.39
C VAL A 62 17.20 18.15 23.28
N PHE A 63 16.77 16.91 23.06
CA PHE A 63 15.76 16.21 23.86
C PHE A 63 16.45 15.13 24.72
N GLY A 64 16.13 15.06 26.02
CA GLY A 64 16.72 14.08 26.94
C GLY A 64 15.77 13.67 28.07
N ILE A 65 15.98 12.46 28.62
CA ILE A 65 15.27 11.94 29.79
C ILE A 65 16.12 12.20 31.03
N TRP A 66 15.57 12.96 31.99
CA TRP A 66 16.24 13.33 33.24
C TRP A 66 15.82 12.39 34.37
N ASP A 67 16.80 11.84 35.09
CA ASP A 67 16.57 11.04 36.31
C ASP A 67 16.72 11.95 37.53
N ASP A 68 15.60 12.22 38.21
CA ASP A 68 15.57 13.07 39.41
C ASP A 68 16.25 12.43 40.62
N ALA A 69 16.32 11.10 40.69
CA ALA A 69 16.98 10.40 41.78
C ALA A 69 18.50 10.38 41.62
N ALA A 70 18.98 10.27 40.37
CA ALA A 70 20.41 10.28 40.04
C ALA A 70 20.98 11.69 39.82
N GLY A 71 20.14 12.66 39.45
CA GLY A 71 20.55 14.03 39.13
C GLY A 71 21.35 14.14 37.83
N GLU A 72 21.09 13.26 36.86
CA GLU A 72 21.77 13.21 35.56
C GLU A 72 20.83 12.77 34.43
N TYR A 73 21.21 13.05 33.17
CA TYR A 73 20.49 12.57 31.99
C TYR A 73 20.86 11.11 31.68
N LEU A 74 19.85 10.28 31.41
CA LEU A 74 20.04 8.83 31.22
C LEU A 74 20.63 8.46 29.83
N ALA A 75 20.62 9.37 28.86
CA ALA A 75 21.32 9.24 27.58
C ALA A 75 21.47 10.61 26.89
N ASP A 76 22.65 10.90 26.35
CA ASP A 76 22.92 12.06 25.51
C ASP A 76 22.85 11.71 24.02
N HIS A 77 22.35 12.68 23.23
CA HIS A 77 22.49 12.88 21.78
C HIS A 77 21.39 12.37 20.84
N GLU A 78 20.42 13.26 20.56
CA GLU A 78 20.07 13.57 19.16
C GLU A 78 20.08 15.10 18.98
N HIS A 79 20.95 15.59 18.09
CA HIS A 79 21.00 17.00 17.70
C HIS A 79 20.06 17.22 16.52
N PHE A 80 18.98 17.99 16.72
CA PHE A 80 18.13 18.43 15.62
C PHE A 80 18.74 19.69 14.99
N TYR A 81 19.29 19.56 13.77
CA TYR A 81 19.66 20.70 12.94
C TYR A 81 18.48 21.04 12.02
N SER A 82 17.80 22.15 12.31
CA SER A 82 16.91 22.80 11.34
C SER A 82 17.37 24.24 11.17
N SER A 83 17.43 24.75 9.93
CA SER A 83 17.76 26.15 9.70
C SER A 83 16.54 27.02 10.04
N PRO A 84 16.59 27.86 11.08
CA PRO A 84 15.46 28.73 11.40
C PRO A 84 15.31 29.82 10.34
N VAL A 85 14.06 30.14 9.97
CA VAL A 85 13.74 31.36 9.22
C VAL A 85 13.01 32.30 10.18
N LEU A 86 13.65 33.43 10.49
CA LEU A 86 13.06 34.53 11.25
C LEU A 86 11.97 35.21 10.40
N THR A 87 10.76 35.31 10.95
CA THR A 87 9.69 36.17 10.41
C THR A 87 9.22 37.12 11.50
N ASP A 88 8.57 38.22 11.11
CA ASP A 88 8.20 39.32 12.01
C ASP A 88 7.24 38.91 13.15
N ASP A 89 6.63 37.72 13.08
CA ASP A 89 5.67 37.17 14.06
C ASP A 89 6.21 35.98 14.89
N GLY A 90 7.51 35.68 14.82
CA GLY A 90 8.18 34.67 15.67
C GLY A 90 9.01 33.61 14.93
N LEU A 91 9.64 32.73 15.71
CA LEU A 91 10.52 31.64 15.24
C LEU A 91 9.68 30.49 14.69
N SER A 92 9.79 30.23 13.38
CA SER A 92 9.15 29.08 12.72
C SER A 92 10.15 27.93 12.55
N ILE A 93 9.84 26.76 13.13
CA ILE A 93 10.64 25.53 12.97
C ILE A 93 9.92 24.59 12.01
N TYR A 94 10.57 24.22 10.91
CA TYR A 94 10.05 23.24 9.95
C TYR A 94 10.51 21.84 10.34
N ILE A 95 9.59 21.02 10.86
CA ILE A 95 9.86 19.59 11.13
C ILE A 95 9.47 18.80 9.88
N THR A 96 10.49 18.25 9.19
CA THR A 96 10.33 17.63 7.86
C THR A 96 10.04 16.12 7.91
N ASN A 97 9.96 15.49 9.08
CA ASN A 97 9.72 14.05 9.22
C ASN A 97 8.51 13.72 10.10
N ASN A 98 7.37 13.45 9.44
CA ASN A 98 6.08 13.15 10.08
C ASN A 98 6.05 11.82 10.85
N ALA A 99 6.91 10.85 10.52
CA ALA A 99 6.92 9.53 11.17
C ALA A 99 7.46 9.60 12.61
N GLN A 100 8.50 10.39 12.84
CA GLN A 100 9.11 10.57 14.16
C GLN A 100 8.19 11.35 15.12
N LEU A 101 7.44 12.33 14.61
CA LEU A 101 6.46 13.08 15.40
C LEU A 101 5.33 12.19 15.91
N ARG A 102 4.85 11.25 15.07
CA ARG A 102 3.81 10.26 15.44
C ARG A 102 4.30 9.29 16.52
N GLN A 103 5.57 8.91 16.48
CA GLN A 103 6.18 8.03 17.49
C GLN A 103 6.27 8.72 18.87
N ILE A 104 6.57 10.01 18.89
CA ILE A 104 6.60 10.84 20.11
C ILE A 104 5.20 10.97 20.73
N ILE A 105 4.18 11.30 19.92
CA ILE A 105 2.79 11.46 20.39
C ILE A 105 2.22 10.14 20.95
N THR A 106 2.49 9.02 20.29
CA THR A 106 2.01 7.70 20.72
C THR A 106 2.62 7.27 22.06
N THR A 107 3.92 7.56 22.25
CA THR A 107 4.65 7.25 23.49
C THR A 107 4.15 8.09 24.67
N LEU A 108 3.85 9.37 24.45
CA LEU A 108 3.32 10.27 25.47
C LEU A 108 1.89 9.89 25.92
N THR A 109 1.09 9.33 25.02
CA THR A 109 -0.29 8.91 25.32
C THR A 109 -0.31 7.68 26.24
N HIS A 110 0.61 6.73 26.07
CA HIS A 110 0.72 5.54 26.93
C HIS A 110 1.19 5.85 28.36
N ALA A 111 2.00 6.91 28.56
CA ALA A 111 2.41 7.34 29.89
C ALA A 111 1.23 7.89 30.73
N ALA A 112 0.19 8.40 30.07
CA ALA A 112 -0.98 9.00 30.71
C ALA A 112 -2.04 7.97 31.17
N GLU A 113 -2.11 6.78 30.57
CA GLU A 113 -3.13 5.76 30.89
C GLU A 113 -2.97 5.08 32.27
N GLY A 114 -1.87 5.36 32.98
CA GLY A 114 -1.63 4.89 34.35
C GLY A 114 -2.07 5.83 35.48
N MET A 115 -2.65 7.01 35.18
CA MET A 115 -2.92 8.05 36.18
C MET A 115 -4.44 8.16 36.51
N GLU A 116 -4.80 8.15 37.80
CA GLU A 116 -6.21 8.29 38.24
C GLU A 116 -6.82 9.67 37.88
N PRO A 117 -8.14 9.75 37.62
CA PRO A 117 -8.79 10.97 37.15
C PRO A 117 -9.06 11.96 38.30
N ALA A 118 -8.49 13.17 38.22
CA ALA A 118 -8.82 14.28 39.13
C ALA A 118 -10.11 15.01 38.73
N GLN A 119 -10.87 15.44 39.74
CA GLN A 119 -12.28 15.88 39.67
C GLN A 119 -12.48 17.33 39.20
N SER A 120 -13.57 17.52 38.44
CA SER A 120 -14.38 18.73 38.18
C SER A 120 -13.75 19.95 37.46
N LEU A 121 -14.25 20.20 36.24
CA LEU A 121 -14.16 21.47 35.51
C LEU A 121 -15.46 22.30 35.72
N VAL A 122 -15.32 23.58 36.07
CA VAL A 122 -16.40 24.58 35.92
C VAL A 122 -15.99 25.52 34.79
N SER A 123 -16.79 25.59 33.73
CA SER A 123 -16.56 26.49 32.59
C SER A 123 -17.46 27.72 32.66
N GLY A 124 -16.93 28.88 32.25
CA GLY A 124 -17.68 30.12 32.04
C GLY A 124 -17.22 30.81 30.76
N MET A 125 -18.16 31.33 29.98
CA MET A 125 -17.91 32.12 28.76
C MET A 125 -17.89 33.62 29.08
N TRP A 126 -16.98 34.36 28.44
CA TRP A 126 -17.11 35.80 28.26
C TRP A 126 -17.08 36.15 26.78
N ASP A 127 -17.83 37.19 26.44
CA ASP A 127 -18.00 37.77 25.11
C ASP A 127 -17.23 39.11 25.10
N GLN A 128 -16.32 39.28 24.15
CA GLN A 128 -15.74 40.59 23.83
C GLN A 128 -15.88 40.84 22.33
N ASP A 129 -16.48 41.99 22.03
CA ASP A 129 -16.95 42.42 20.73
C ASP A 129 -15.92 42.30 19.58
N ASP A 130 -16.45 41.87 18.44
CA ASP A 130 -16.04 42.13 17.05
C ASP A 130 -14.97 41.28 16.33
N ASP A 131 -14.64 40.07 16.77
CA ASP A 131 -14.12 39.01 15.87
C ASP A 131 -14.49 37.61 16.42
N ASP A 132 -14.96 36.69 15.57
CA ASP A 132 -15.54 35.37 15.88
C ASP A 132 -14.54 34.34 16.51
N ASP A 133 -13.77 34.71 17.53
CA ASP A 133 -12.85 33.82 18.26
C ASP A 133 -13.43 33.44 19.64
N PHE A 134 -13.73 32.14 19.82
CA PHE A 134 -14.12 31.57 21.12
C PHE A 134 -12.89 31.00 21.84
N GLY A 135 -12.48 31.64 22.93
CA GLY A 135 -11.46 31.11 23.85
C GLY A 135 -12.06 30.55 25.14
N LEU A 136 -11.67 29.33 25.53
CA LEU A 136 -11.84 28.81 26.90
C LEU A 136 -10.58 29.16 27.72
N TRP A 137 -10.76 29.69 28.92
CA TRP A 137 -9.66 29.93 29.87
C TRP A 137 -10.04 29.50 31.28
N SER A 138 -9.04 29.13 32.08
CA SER A 138 -9.13 28.92 33.52
C SER A 138 -8.10 29.81 34.23
N GLU A 139 -8.53 30.72 35.09
CA GLU A 139 -7.63 31.48 35.98
C GLU A 139 -7.38 30.71 37.28
N PHE A 140 -6.12 30.65 37.72
CA PHE A 140 -5.76 30.33 39.10
C PHE A 140 -4.84 31.43 39.66
N ASP A 141 -5.21 31.93 40.84
CA ASP A 141 -4.54 33.02 41.55
C ASP A 141 -3.20 32.54 42.15
N SER A 142 -2.12 33.27 41.87
CA SER A 142 -0.75 32.87 42.19
C SER A 142 -0.37 33.28 43.62
N ALA A 143 -0.49 32.37 44.58
CA ALA A 143 0.14 32.53 45.89
C ALA A 143 0.44 31.19 46.58
N GLY A 144 1.67 30.68 46.41
CA GLY A 144 2.23 29.59 47.22
C GLY A 144 2.73 28.42 46.37
N ILE A 145 4.03 28.18 46.43
CA ILE A 145 4.81 27.18 45.69
C ILE A 145 4.27 25.76 45.90
N GLY A 146 4.22 24.95 44.83
CA GLY A 146 4.26 23.48 44.88
C GLY A 146 3.36 22.79 43.85
N ASP A 147 3.99 22.10 42.90
CA ASP A 147 3.46 21.02 42.05
C ASP A 147 2.13 21.26 41.33
N ALA A 148 2.20 21.63 40.05
CA ALA A 148 1.05 21.61 39.14
C ALA A 148 1.40 20.83 37.86
N LEU A 149 0.76 19.67 37.71
CA LEU A 149 0.73 18.86 36.49
C LEU A 149 0.22 19.67 35.29
N TRP A 150 0.98 19.68 34.20
CA TRP A 150 0.53 20.19 32.91
C TRP A 150 -0.23 19.09 32.15
N TYR A 151 -1.54 19.01 32.35
CA TYR A 151 -2.43 18.24 31.46
C TYR A 151 -3.17 19.21 30.54
N LEU A 152 -2.82 19.20 29.26
CA LEU A 152 -3.63 19.80 28.19
C LEU A 152 -4.08 18.68 27.26
N GLY A 153 -5.27 18.14 27.55
CA GLY A 153 -5.94 17.18 26.69
C GLY A 153 -6.49 17.87 25.44
N CYS A 154 -6.00 17.47 24.27
CA CYS A 154 -6.58 17.84 22.99
C CYS A 154 -7.85 17.01 22.74
N PHE A 155 -8.99 17.45 23.29
CA PHE A 155 -10.31 16.98 22.83
C PHE A 155 -10.89 18.05 21.91
N GLY A 156 -10.72 17.87 20.61
CA GLY A 156 -11.33 18.69 19.58
C GLY A 156 -12.09 17.81 18.59
N ASP A 157 -13.42 17.94 18.57
CA ASP A 157 -14.30 17.38 17.54
C ASP A 157 -13.83 17.89 16.16
N SER A 158 -13.11 17.05 15.43
CA SER A 158 -12.73 17.31 14.04
C SER A 158 -13.34 16.25 13.14
N GLN A 159 -14.52 16.56 12.61
CA GLN A 159 -14.96 15.97 11.35
C GLN A 159 -14.10 16.58 10.23
N SER A 160 -12.93 16.01 9.99
CA SER A 160 -12.14 16.22 8.77
C SER A 160 -12.08 14.93 7.95
N ALA A 161 -12.03 15.07 6.63
CA ALA A 161 -12.33 14.05 5.61
C ALA A 161 -11.32 12.88 5.46
N TYR A 162 -10.60 12.50 6.52
CA TYR A 162 -9.85 11.26 6.63
C TYR A 162 -10.13 10.68 8.02
N GLY A 163 -10.43 9.38 8.08
CA GLY A 163 -11.16 8.71 9.17
C GLY A 163 -10.72 9.04 10.61
N THR A 164 -11.69 8.92 11.52
CA THR A 164 -11.46 8.91 12.97
C THR A 164 -10.29 7.98 13.32
N TYR A 165 -9.24 8.51 13.95
CA TYR A 165 -8.15 7.69 14.50
C TYR A 165 -8.74 6.71 15.52
N GLN A 166 -8.96 5.46 15.11
CA GLN A 166 -9.29 4.39 16.03
C GLN A 166 -8.04 4.10 16.87
N ALA A 167 -8.19 4.13 18.19
CA ALA A 167 -7.14 3.65 19.07
C ALA A 167 -6.86 2.18 18.74
N ILE A 168 -5.60 1.86 18.45
CA ILE A 168 -5.18 0.49 18.11
C ILE A 168 -5.35 -0.39 19.36
N PRO A 169 -6.11 -1.50 19.30
CA PRO A 169 -6.33 -2.37 20.43
C PRO A 169 -5.02 -2.95 21.01
N ALA A 170 -4.91 -3.02 22.33
CA ALA A 170 -3.70 -3.53 23.00
C ALA A 170 -3.33 -4.97 22.59
N ASN A 171 -4.32 -5.84 22.39
CA ASN A 171 -4.11 -7.21 21.91
C ASN A 171 -3.54 -7.26 20.48
N LEU A 172 -3.85 -6.28 19.63
CA LEU A 172 -3.31 -6.17 18.28
C LEU A 172 -1.85 -5.68 18.31
N TRP A 173 -1.52 -4.76 19.22
CA TRP A 173 -0.13 -4.38 19.50
C TRP A 173 0.71 -5.57 19.97
N GLU A 174 0.21 -6.37 20.91
CA GLU A 174 0.87 -7.60 21.36
C GLU A 174 1.04 -8.61 20.21
N TYR A 175 0.02 -8.77 19.37
CA TYR A 175 0.14 -9.61 18.18
C TYR A 175 1.26 -9.11 17.28
N SER A 176 1.29 -7.81 16.96
CA SER A 176 2.32 -7.24 16.09
C SER A 176 3.72 -7.42 16.66
N ALA A 177 3.90 -7.11 17.95
CA ALA A 177 5.20 -7.25 18.62
C ALA A 177 5.73 -8.70 18.61
N ARG A 178 4.84 -9.71 18.68
CA ARG A 178 5.24 -11.13 18.61
C ARG A 178 5.62 -11.60 17.20
N HIS A 179 5.08 -10.95 16.16
CA HIS A 179 5.28 -11.35 14.76
C HIS A 179 6.16 -10.37 13.98
N ALA A 180 6.67 -9.33 14.62
CA ALA A 180 7.54 -8.34 14.00
C ALA A 180 8.80 -8.99 13.42
N GLY A 181 9.24 -8.47 12.29
CA GLY A 181 10.54 -8.80 11.71
C GLY A 181 10.53 -10.02 10.80
N GLY A 182 9.39 -10.43 10.25
CA GLY A 182 9.32 -11.60 9.35
C GLY A 182 7.92 -11.90 8.81
N PRO A 183 7.70 -13.11 8.27
CA PRO A 183 6.42 -13.52 7.72
C PRO A 183 5.29 -13.43 8.74
N GLY A 184 4.17 -12.81 8.35
CA GLY A 184 3.02 -12.57 9.24
C GLY A 184 3.13 -11.31 10.12
N ALA A 185 4.20 -10.52 9.95
CA ALA A 185 4.28 -9.17 10.52
C ALA A 185 3.15 -8.28 9.98
N ILE A 186 2.65 -7.39 10.83
CA ILE A 186 1.61 -6.42 10.47
C ILE A 186 2.05 -5.00 10.82
N TYR A 187 1.47 -4.03 10.13
CA TYR A 187 1.66 -2.62 10.43
C TYR A 187 0.63 -2.16 11.45
N VAL A 188 1.11 -1.66 12.58
CA VAL A 188 0.29 -0.99 13.61
C VAL A 188 0.86 0.38 13.97
N GLY A 189 1.40 1.09 12.99
CA GLY A 189 2.02 2.42 13.18
C GLY A 189 3.54 2.45 13.15
N ASP A 190 4.20 1.29 13.12
CA ASP A 190 5.66 1.16 13.00
C ASP A 190 6.03 0.27 11.80
N LEU A 191 6.53 0.87 10.72
CA LEU A 191 6.95 0.15 9.51
C LEU A 191 8.14 -0.77 9.75
N SER A 192 8.98 -0.49 10.75
CA SER A 192 10.15 -1.32 11.03
C SER A 192 9.77 -2.74 11.47
N GLN A 193 8.53 -2.93 11.96
CA GLN A 193 7.99 -4.24 12.29
C GLN A 193 7.77 -5.12 11.06
N LEU A 194 7.56 -4.53 9.88
CA LEU A 194 7.38 -5.27 8.63
C LEU A 194 8.70 -5.68 7.98
N ALA A 195 9.80 -5.00 8.30
CA ALA A 195 11.10 -5.23 7.70
C ALA A 195 11.74 -6.50 8.25
N GLY A 196 12.26 -7.36 7.38
CA GLY A 196 12.84 -8.65 7.78
C GLY A 196 12.61 -9.75 6.74
N PRO A 197 12.92 -11.01 7.04
CA PRO A 197 12.89 -12.10 6.07
C PRO A 197 11.55 -12.24 5.35
N ALA A 198 11.60 -12.51 4.06
CA ALA A 198 10.46 -12.97 3.28
C ALA A 198 10.12 -14.45 3.63
N PRO A 199 8.93 -14.96 3.30
CA PRO A 199 8.57 -16.36 3.56
C PRO A 199 9.54 -17.37 2.94
N THR A 200 10.10 -17.05 1.78
CA THR A 200 11.24 -17.75 1.19
C THR A 200 12.25 -16.74 0.65
N TRP A 201 13.48 -17.20 0.45
CA TRP A 201 14.59 -16.38 -0.04
C TRP A 201 14.27 -15.67 -1.36
N GLU A 202 13.60 -16.37 -2.27
CA GLU A 202 13.27 -15.89 -3.61
C GLU A 202 12.21 -14.79 -3.64
N LEU A 203 11.47 -14.60 -2.54
CA LEU A 203 10.47 -13.54 -2.41
C LEU A 203 11.02 -12.27 -1.76
N GLY A 204 12.27 -12.28 -1.32
CA GLY A 204 12.95 -11.15 -0.70
C GLY A 204 13.91 -10.45 -1.65
N ASP A 205 14.68 -9.53 -1.09
CA ASP A 205 15.83 -8.92 -1.74
C ASP A 205 17.01 -9.92 -1.88
N PHE A 206 18.20 -9.42 -2.21
CA PHE A 206 19.39 -10.27 -2.35
C PHE A 206 19.83 -10.98 -1.07
N ASP A 207 19.32 -10.56 0.09
CA ASP A 207 19.52 -11.19 1.38
C ASP A 207 18.26 -11.93 1.88
N GLY A 208 17.27 -12.10 1.00
CA GLY A 208 16.00 -12.76 1.29
C GLY A 208 15.09 -11.95 2.21
N ASN A 209 15.27 -10.62 2.30
CA ASN A 209 14.53 -9.73 3.20
C ASN A 209 13.58 -8.79 2.45
N VAL A 210 12.60 -8.28 3.19
CA VAL A 210 11.85 -7.08 2.84
C VAL A 210 12.53 -5.90 3.53
N PRO A 211 13.15 -4.98 2.78
CA PRO A 211 13.91 -3.88 3.34
C PRO A 211 12.98 -2.71 3.69
N LEU A 212 13.34 -1.96 4.73
CA LEU A 212 12.53 -0.87 5.27
C LEU A 212 12.29 0.25 4.26
N ASP A 213 13.28 0.59 3.45
CA ASP A 213 13.18 1.67 2.47
C ASP A 213 12.11 1.38 1.39
N SER A 214 11.95 0.10 1.03
CA SER A 214 10.92 -0.35 0.11
C SER A 214 9.52 -0.19 0.72
N LEU A 215 9.38 -0.53 2.00
CA LEU A 215 8.14 -0.35 2.77
C LEU A 215 7.77 1.14 2.92
N GLU A 216 8.76 2.01 3.19
CA GLU A 216 8.57 3.46 3.29
C GLU A 216 8.06 4.09 1.98
N ARG A 217 8.56 3.63 0.82
CA ARG A 217 8.06 4.07 -0.50
C ARG A 217 6.58 3.71 -0.75
N HIS A 218 6.06 2.74 -0.01
CA HIS A 218 4.70 2.22 -0.15
C HIS A 218 3.87 2.40 1.12
N LEU A 219 4.19 3.38 1.96
CA LEU A 219 3.47 3.66 3.21
C LEU A 219 1.94 3.79 3.00
N TRP A 220 1.53 4.33 1.86
CA TRP A 220 0.13 4.48 1.44
C TRP A 220 -0.65 3.15 1.37
N ILE A 221 0.01 2.00 1.24
CA ILE A 221 -0.63 0.69 1.36
C ILE A 221 -1.12 0.50 2.79
N TYR A 222 -0.23 0.68 3.76
CA TYR A 222 -0.46 0.35 5.17
C TYR A 222 -1.34 1.36 5.90
N GLU A 223 -1.39 2.59 5.41
CA GLU A 223 -2.32 3.63 5.88
C GLU A 223 -3.70 3.54 5.19
N SER A 224 -3.90 2.62 4.23
CA SER A 224 -5.16 2.53 3.51
C SER A 224 -6.28 1.90 4.34
N PRO A 225 -7.54 2.32 4.16
CA PRO A 225 -8.70 1.66 4.76
C PRO A 225 -8.74 0.16 4.45
N PHE A 226 -8.37 -0.20 3.23
CA PHE A 226 -8.34 -1.59 2.78
C PHE A 226 -7.38 -2.47 3.61
N TYR A 227 -6.19 -1.98 3.94
CA TYR A 227 -5.26 -2.72 4.79
C TYR A 227 -5.86 -3.02 6.17
N TRP A 228 -6.57 -2.05 6.75
CA TRP A 228 -7.21 -2.23 8.05
C TRP A 228 -8.44 -3.14 7.99
N GLU A 229 -9.22 -3.09 6.91
CA GLU A 229 -10.29 -4.07 6.66
C GLU A 229 -9.73 -5.50 6.53
N LEU A 230 -8.54 -5.67 5.94
CA LEU A 230 -7.85 -6.96 5.90
C LEU A 230 -7.39 -7.43 7.28
N ILE A 231 -6.90 -6.52 8.14
CA ILE A 231 -6.55 -6.84 9.53
C ILE A 231 -7.77 -7.35 10.29
N ASP A 232 -8.92 -6.68 10.13
CA ASP A 232 -10.19 -7.11 10.72
C ASP A 232 -10.63 -8.47 10.18
N LYS A 233 -10.58 -8.67 8.85
CA LYS A 233 -10.92 -9.94 8.19
C LYS A 233 -9.99 -11.09 8.60
N ALA A 234 -8.72 -10.81 8.86
CA ALA A 234 -7.73 -11.80 9.30
C ALA A 234 -7.95 -12.27 10.74
N ASN A 235 -8.72 -11.51 11.53
CA ASN A 235 -9.15 -11.86 12.89
C ASN A 235 -7.97 -12.35 13.78
N LEU A 236 -6.90 -11.57 13.79
CA LEU A 236 -5.58 -11.98 14.30
C LEU A 236 -5.55 -12.24 15.81
N THR A 237 -6.46 -11.62 16.55
CA THR A 237 -6.46 -11.61 18.02
C THR A 237 -7.54 -12.49 18.65
N ASP A 238 -8.56 -12.90 17.87
CA ASP A 238 -9.60 -13.84 18.29
C ASP A 238 -9.96 -14.83 17.15
N PRO A 239 -8.97 -15.56 16.61
CA PRO A 239 -9.15 -16.37 15.41
C PRO A 239 -10.24 -17.42 15.58
N ALA A 240 -11.08 -17.61 14.55
CA ALA A 240 -12.18 -18.56 14.60
C ALA A 240 -11.70 -19.97 15.01
N PRO A 241 -12.35 -20.59 16.03
CA PRO A 241 -11.96 -21.93 16.47
C PRO A 241 -12.42 -22.97 15.47
N MET A 242 -11.61 -24.00 15.28
CA MET A 242 -12.04 -25.19 14.57
C MET A 242 -12.99 -26.01 15.45
N THR A 243 -14.21 -26.26 14.96
CA THR A 243 -15.26 -26.96 15.71
C THR A 243 -15.79 -28.20 15.01
N SER A 244 -15.55 -28.33 13.70
CA SER A 244 -15.94 -29.48 12.89
C SER A 244 -14.84 -30.54 12.88
N TYR A 245 -15.24 -31.81 13.01
CA TYR A 245 -14.36 -32.99 12.93
C TYR A 245 -14.82 -33.90 11.79
N GLY A 246 -13.90 -34.61 11.11
CA GLY A 246 -14.28 -35.45 9.97
C GLY A 246 -13.14 -35.77 9.01
N GLU A 247 -13.52 -36.14 7.78
CA GLU A 247 -12.55 -36.43 6.71
C GLU A 247 -11.79 -35.17 6.27
N THR A 248 -10.62 -35.39 5.69
CA THR A 248 -9.82 -34.34 5.05
C THR A 248 -10.53 -33.83 3.80
N ILE A 249 -10.56 -32.51 3.65
CA ILE A 249 -11.07 -31.82 2.47
C ILE A 249 -9.88 -31.27 1.70
N THR A 250 -9.69 -31.79 0.49
CA THR A 250 -8.67 -31.28 -0.44
C THR A 250 -9.28 -30.24 -1.37
N ILE A 251 -8.62 -29.09 -1.51
CA ILE A 251 -8.92 -28.04 -2.48
C ILE A 251 -7.77 -28.05 -3.50
N ARG A 252 -8.06 -28.39 -4.76
CA ARG A 252 -7.07 -28.31 -5.84
C ARG A 252 -7.12 -26.94 -6.50
N HIS A 253 -6.05 -26.18 -6.33
CA HIS A 253 -5.96 -24.82 -6.85
C HIS A 253 -5.05 -24.75 -8.07
N ALA A 254 -5.55 -24.21 -9.17
CA ALA A 254 -4.75 -23.90 -10.35
C ALA A 254 -4.30 -22.43 -10.33
N CYS A 255 -3.02 -22.20 -10.08
CA CYS A 255 -2.43 -20.87 -10.13
C CYS A 255 -1.85 -20.59 -11.54
N ILE A 256 -1.48 -19.35 -11.85
CA ILE A 256 -1.06 -18.97 -13.22
C ILE A 256 0.24 -19.69 -13.63
N ASN A 257 1.30 -19.56 -12.82
CA ASN A 257 2.61 -20.16 -13.07
C ASN A 257 3.42 -20.18 -11.78
N ARG A 258 4.04 -21.31 -11.43
CA ARG A 258 4.83 -21.51 -10.20
C ARG A 258 5.96 -20.50 -9.99
N VAL A 259 6.45 -19.84 -11.05
CA VAL A 259 7.49 -18.81 -10.92
C VAL A 259 6.97 -17.46 -10.43
N LEU A 260 5.65 -17.27 -10.35
CA LEU A 260 5.05 -16.00 -9.96
C LEU A 260 4.85 -15.93 -8.44
N LEU A 261 5.18 -14.78 -7.85
CA LEU A 261 5.05 -14.55 -6.40
C LEU A 261 3.73 -15.01 -5.80
N PRO A 262 2.54 -14.73 -6.37
CA PRO A 262 1.30 -15.22 -5.77
C PRO A 262 1.17 -16.75 -5.71
N CYS A 263 1.71 -17.47 -6.69
CA CYS A 263 1.74 -18.93 -6.62
C CYS A 263 2.67 -19.41 -5.52
N VAL A 264 3.86 -18.81 -5.41
CA VAL A 264 4.84 -19.16 -4.37
C VAL A 264 4.25 -18.87 -2.99
N LEU A 265 3.63 -17.71 -2.79
CA LEU A 265 3.02 -17.32 -1.51
C LEU A 265 1.87 -18.25 -1.11
N LEU A 266 1.06 -18.72 -2.07
CA LEU A 266 0.05 -19.74 -1.80
C LEU A 266 0.68 -21.04 -1.29
N GLU A 267 1.81 -21.46 -1.84
CA GLU A 267 2.50 -22.70 -1.48
C GLU A 267 3.32 -22.59 -0.17
N THR A 268 3.90 -21.42 0.11
CA THR A 268 4.87 -21.24 1.18
C THR A 268 4.29 -20.59 2.42
N PHE A 269 3.15 -19.91 2.31
CA PHE A 269 2.51 -19.18 3.41
C PHE A 269 1.06 -19.65 3.63
N PHE A 270 0.19 -19.53 2.62
CA PHE A 270 -1.24 -19.83 2.79
C PHE A 270 -1.52 -21.31 3.06
N ALA A 271 -1.05 -22.21 2.19
CA ALA A 271 -1.33 -23.64 2.31
C ALA A 271 -0.74 -24.28 3.59
N PRO A 272 0.50 -23.96 4.01
CA PRO A 272 1.05 -24.44 5.28
C PRO A 272 0.27 -23.95 6.50
N ASN A 273 -0.07 -22.66 6.55
CA ASN A 273 -0.84 -22.09 7.67
C ASN A 273 -2.23 -22.72 7.79
N LEU A 274 -2.89 -22.94 6.64
CA LEU A 274 -4.18 -23.62 6.59
C LEU A 274 -4.09 -25.08 7.08
N LEU A 275 -3.03 -25.79 6.68
CA LEU A 275 -2.78 -27.17 7.09
C LEU A 275 -2.53 -27.26 8.60
N GLU A 276 -1.69 -26.39 9.15
CA GLU A 276 -1.36 -26.34 10.58
C GLU A 276 -2.60 -25.98 11.41
N ARG A 277 -3.28 -24.89 11.05
CA ARG A 277 -4.43 -24.37 11.80
C ARG A 277 -5.61 -25.35 11.84
N THR A 278 -5.70 -26.26 10.86
CA THR A 278 -6.80 -27.22 10.77
C THR A 278 -6.40 -28.65 11.09
N ASP A 279 -5.23 -28.87 11.71
CA ASP A 279 -4.70 -30.20 12.04
C ASP A 279 -4.73 -31.16 10.82
N GLY A 280 -4.41 -30.63 9.63
CA GLY A 280 -4.39 -31.36 8.37
C GLY A 280 -5.74 -31.63 7.72
N ARG A 281 -6.83 -31.06 8.23
CA ARG A 281 -8.19 -31.25 7.70
C ARG A 281 -8.44 -30.51 6.41
N LEU A 282 -7.88 -29.33 6.24
CA LEU A 282 -7.86 -28.64 4.96
C LEU A 282 -6.50 -28.85 4.28
N GLN A 283 -6.53 -29.38 3.07
CA GLN A 283 -5.33 -29.51 2.23
C GLN A 283 -5.52 -28.65 0.98
N PHE A 284 -4.73 -27.59 0.87
CA PHE A 284 -4.69 -26.76 -0.33
C PHE A 284 -3.52 -27.23 -1.21
N ILE A 285 -3.84 -27.79 -2.37
CA ILE A 285 -2.83 -28.33 -3.29
C ILE A 285 -2.76 -27.44 -4.51
N THR A 286 -1.61 -26.78 -4.68
CA THR A 286 -1.35 -25.89 -5.80
C THR A 286 -0.77 -26.65 -7.00
N THR A 287 -1.34 -26.39 -8.17
CA THR A 287 -0.80 -26.71 -9.49
C THR A 287 -0.81 -25.43 -10.33
N SER A 288 -0.32 -25.50 -11.58
CA SER A 288 -0.24 -24.35 -12.46
C SER A 288 -0.95 -24.58 -13.80
N PHE A 289 -1.29 -23.49 -14.48
CA PHE A 289 -1.91 -23.57 -15.81
C PHE A 289 -1.07 -24.38 -16.81
N PRO A 290 0.26 -24.22 -16.92
CA PRO A 290 1.07 -25.03 -17.82
C PRO A 290 1.03 -26.53 -17.49
N GLU A 291 1.01 -26.91 -16.20
CA GLU A 291 0.92 -28.33 -15.78
C GLU A 291 -0.42 -28.96 -16.16
N LEU A 292 -1.48 -28.16 -16.23
CA LEU A 292 -2.82 -28.58 -16.63
C LEU A 292 -3.10 -28.38 -18.13
N GLY A 293 -2.17 -27.79 -18.89
CA GLY A 293 -2.37 -27.45 -20.30
C GLY A 293 -3.38 -26.31 -20.52
N LEU A 294 -3.56 -25.43 -19.53
CA LEU A 294 -4.45 -24.26 -19.60
C LEU A 294 -3.69 -23.02 -20.07
N ALA A 295 -4.38 -22.16 -20.83
CA ALA A 295 -3.81 -20.90 -21.33
C ALA A 295 -4.21 -19.66 -20.51
N GLY A 296 -5.23 -19.77 -19.64
CA GLY A 296 -5.76 -18.67 -18.82
C GLY A 296 -7.20 -18.22 -19.16
N PRO A 297 -7.57 -17.99 -20.43
CA PRO A 297 -8.86 -17.38 -20.77
C PRO A 297 -10.10 -18.14 -20.28
N ASP A 298 -10.05 -19.47 -20.18
CA ASP A 298 -11.20 -20.29 -19.79
C ASP A 298 -11.29 -20.53 -18.27
N THR A 299 -10.37 -19.95 -17.49
CA THR A 299 -10.19 -20.31 -16.07
C THR A 299 -11.40 -19.99 -15.19
N LEU A 300 -12.10 -18.89 -15.47
CA LEU A 300 -13.31 -18.52 -14.73
C LEU A 300 -14.46 -19.49 -15.04
N SER A 301 -14.65 -19.85 -16.30
CA SER A 301 -15.59 -20.90 -16.73
C SER A 301 -15.28 -22.27 -16.09
N LEU A 302 -14.01 -22.67 -16.05
CA LEU A 302 -13.57 -23.95 -15.47
C LEU A 302 -13.77 -24.00 -13.94
N VAL A 303 -13.71 -22.86 -13.26
CA VAL A 303 -14.09 -22.77 -11.84
C VAL A 303 -15.61 -22.79 -11.71
N ALA A 304 -16.35 -22.09 -12.58
CA ALA A 304 -17.82 -22.05 -12.53
C ALA A 304 -18.45 -23.44 -12.71
N ASP A 305 -17.95 -24.24 -13.66
CA ASP A 305 -18.50 -25.57 -13.95
C ASP A 305 -17.99 -26.70 -13.02
N GLY A 306 -17.04 -26.38 -12.13
CA GLY A 306 -16.48 -27.31 -11.15
C GLY A 306 -15.38 -28.24 -11.71
N THR A 307 -14.90 -28.02 -12.94
CA THR A 307 -13.73 -28.73 -13.47
C THR A 307 -12.49 -28.46 -12.62
N LEU A 308 -12.33 -27.22 -12.14
CA LEU A 308 -11.34 -26.83 -11.14
C LEU A 308 -12.03 -26.53 -9.81
N ASP A 309 -11.53 -27.14 -8.72
CA ASP A 309 -12.01 -26.81 -7.37
C ASP A 309 -11.79 -25.32 -7.09
N SER A 310 -10.63 -24.78 -7.48
CA SER A 310 -10.27 -23.37 -7.35
C SER A 310 -9.21 -22.97 -8.40
N ALA A 311 -9.16 -21.69 -8.77
CA ALA A 311 -8.10 -21.14 -9.61
C ALA A 311 -7.81 -19.66 -9.34
N THR A 312 -6.62 -19.19 -9.71
CA THR A 312 -6.33 -17.76 -9.80
C THR A 312 -6.96 -17.19 -11.07
N VAL A 313 -7.96 -16.34 -10.93
CA VAL A 313 -8.62 -15.62 -12.01
C VAL A 313 -7.95 -14.27 -12.19
N TYR A 314 -7.23 -14.12 -13.29
CA TYR A 314 -6.70 -12.84 -13.74
C TYR A 314 -7.71 -12.16 -14.68
N GLY A 315 -8.21 -10.98 -14.29
CA GLY A 315 -9.21 -10.24 -15.05
C GLY A 315 -8.80 -9.99 -16.51
N GLY A 316 -7.51 -9.74 -16.75
CA GLY A 316 -6.96 -9.58 -18.10
C GLY A 316 -7.06 -10.84 -18.99
N TYR A 317 -6.99 -12.05 -18.44
CA TYR A 317 -7.16 -13.28 -19.23
C TYR A 317 -8.61 -13.53 -19.60
N VAL A 318 -9.52 -13.25 -18.68
CA VAL A 318 -10.93 -13.61 -18.81
C VAL A 318 -11.79 -12.47 -19.38
N GLY A 319 -11.21 -11.28 -19.62
CA GLY A 319 -11.93 -10.12 -20.18
C GLY A 319 -12.54 -10.33 -21.57
N GLY A 320 -12.09 -11.35 -22.32
CA GLY A 320 -12.76 -11.77 -23.56
C GLY A 320 -14.06 -12.52 -23.32
N GLU A 321 -14.16 -13.27 -22.23
CA GLU A 321 -15.33 -14.07 -21.83
C GLU A 321 -16.29 -13.23 -20.97
N ILE A 322 -15.74 -12.52 -19.98
CA ILE A 322 -16.48 -11.66 -19.05
C ILE A 322 -15.92 -10.23 -19.12
N PRO A 323 -16.28 -9.43 -20.14
CA PRO A 323 -15.73 -8.09 -20.33
C PRO A 323 -15.80 -7.14 -19.12
N PRO A 324 -16.86 -7.15 -18.28
CA PRO A 324 -16.91 -6.31 -17.08
C PRO A 324 -15.72 -6.48 -16.13
N ILE A 325 -15.18 -7.69 -15.99
CA ILE A 325 -14.10 -7.97 -15.02
C ILE A 325 -12.78 -7.28 -15.38
N GLU A 326 -12.61 -6.91 -16.66
CA GLU A 326 -11.40 -6.25 -17.16
C GLU A 326 -11.23 -4.81 -16.62
N ILE A 327 -12.23 -4.26 -15.93
CA ILE A 327 -12.11 -3.00 -15.19
C ILE A 327 -10.91 -2.99 -14.21
N GLN A 328 -10.50 -4.16 -13.71
CA GLN A 328 -9.32 -4.33 -12.85
C GLN A 328 -8.00 -4.00 -13.57
N ASN A 329 -7.95 -4.06 -14.91
CA ASN A 329 -6.71 -4.02 -15.69
C ASN A 329 -6.83 -3.15 -16.95
N LEU A 330 -7.33 -1.92 -16.80
CA LEU A 330 -7.39 -0.94 -17.88
C LEU A 330 -6.06 -0.20 -18.04
N TRP A 331 -5.23 -0.69 -18.95
CA TRP A 331 -3.85 -0.25 -19.12
C TRP A 331 -3.70 1.22 -19.58
N GLY A 332 -2.80 1.95 -18.91
CA GLY A 332 -2.42 3.32 -19.27
C GLY A 332 -3.30 4.44 -18.70
N ILE A 333 -4.28 4.12 -17.83
CA ILE A 333 -5.12 5.14 -17.18
C ILE A 333 -4.53 5.65 -15.85
N TYR A 334 -3.52 4.99 -15.30
CA TYR A 334 -2.92 5.30 -14.00
C TYR A 334 -1.58 6.01 -14.16
N SER A 335 -1.35 7.05 -13.38
CA SER A 335 -0.10 7.82 -13.32
C SER A 335 0.84 7.39 -12.21
N SER A 336 0.38 6.57 -11.26
CA SER A 336 1.22 5.93 -10.25
C SER A 336 0.58 4.65 -9.72
N SER A 337 1.40 3.80 -9.10
CA SER A 337 0.95 2.60 -8.39
C SER A 337 -0.01 2.93 -7.23
N GLU A 338 0.20 4.04 -6.52
CA GLU A 338 -0.72 4.50 -5.45
C GLU A 338 -2.10 4.84 -6.02
N GLN A 339 -2.15 5.48 -7.20
CA GLN A 339 -3.40 5.80 -7.86
C GLN A 339 -4.13 4.54 -8.34
N GLU A 340 -3.42 3.54 -8.88
CA GLU A 340 -4.05 2.26 -9.25
C GLU A 340 -4.54 1.51 -8.02
N PHE A 341 -3.76 1.47 -6.93
CA PHE A 341 -4.20 0.83 -5.69
C PHE A 341 -5.44 1.49 -5.09
N ALA A 342 -5.52 2.83 -5.12
CA ALA A 342 -6.71 3.58 -4.71
C ALA A 342 -7.93 3.25 -5.59
N ALA A 343 -7.74 3.08 -6.91
CA ALA A 343 -8.81 2.68 -7.81
C ALA A 343 -9.24 1.21 -7.58
N ALA A 344 -8.27 0.31 -7.40
CA ALA A 344 -8.49 -1.11 -7.17
C ALA A 344 -9.28 -1.36 -5.89
N GLN A 345 -8.87 -0.78 -4.76
CA GLN A 345 -9.58 -0.96 -3.49
C GLN A 345 -11.04 -0.48 -3.57
N ALA A 346 -11.32 0.56 -4.35
CA ALA A 346 -12.68 1.09 -4.49
C ALA A 346 -13.63 0.12 -5.21
N ILE A 347 -13.11 -0.80 -6.02
CA ILE A 347 -13.91 -1.74 -6.83
C ILE A 347 -13.83 -3.19 -6.38
N ILE A 348 -13.01 -3.55 -5.37
CA ILE A 348 -12.85 -4.95 -4.93
C ILE A 348 -14.19 -5.61 -4.64
N GLY A 349 -15.06 -4.98 -3.85
CA GLY A 349 -16.39 -5.52 -3.57
C GLY A 349 -17.27 -5.69 -4.83
N ASP A 350 -17.15 -4.77 -5.80
CA ASP A 350 -17.89 -4.88 -7.07
C ASP A 350 -17.39 -6.06 -7.91
N ILE A 351 -16.10 -6.39 -7.82
CA ILE A 351 -15.49 -7.55 -8.48
C ILE A 351 -15.90 -8.85 -7.80
N GLU A 352 -15.89 -8.91 -6.47
CA GLU A 352 -16.38 -10.07 -5.73
C GLU A 352 -17.86 -10.35 -6.05
N GLU A 353 -18.70 -9.31 -6.08
CA GLU A 353 -20.11 -9.42 -6.48
C GLU A 353 -20.26 -9.91 -7.93
N LEU A 354 -19.43 -9.41 -8.86
CA LEU A 354 -19.44 -9.85 -10.25
C LEU A 354 -19.03 -11.32 -10.38
N VAL A 355 -17.95 -11.75 -9.73
CA VAL A 355 -17.50 -13.15 -9.74
C VAL A 355 -18.58 -14.07 -9.17
N LEU A 356 -19.20 -13.67 -8.06
CA LEU A 356 -20.31 -14.42 -7.45
C LEU A 356 -21.51 -14.51 -8.41
N ALA A 357 -21.87 -13.42 -9.08
CA ALA A 357 -23.01 -13.39 -10.00
C ALA A 357 -22.78 -14.26 -11.24
N GLU A 358 -21.56 -14.26 -11.80
CA GLU A 358 -21.23 -14.99 -13.02
C GLU A 358 -20.98 -16.49 -12.77
N THR A 359 -20.44 -16.85 -11.59
CA THR A 359 -19.96 -18.22 -11.34
C THR A 359 -20.58 -18.91 -10.13
N GLY A 360 -21.22 -18.15 -9.23
CA GLY A 360 -21.57 -18.62 -7.89
C GLY A 360 -20.36 -18.89 -6.99
N GLY A 361 -19.14 -18.74 -7.51
CA GLY A 361 -17.90 -18.97 -6.79
C GLY A 361 -17.61 -17.88 -5.77
N VAL A 362 -16.73 -18.21 -4.82
CA VAL A 362 -16.32 -17.32 -3.74
C VAL A 362 -14.88 -16.86 -3.98
N VAL A 363 -14.64 -15.56 -3.88
CA VAL A 363 -13.27 -15.02 -3.86
C VAL A 363 -12.71 -15.21 -2.45
N MET A 364 -11.64 -16.00 -2.31
CA MET A 364 -11.02 -16.26 -1.00
C MET A 364 -10.15 -15.07 -0.57
N ASN A 365 -9.34 -14.56 -1.48
CA ASN A 365 -8.49 -13.38 -1.32
C ASN A 365 -8.13 -12.76 -2.67
N HIS A 366 -7.54 -11.57 -2.59
CA HIS A 366 -6.92 -10.88 -3.71
C HIS A 366 -5.41 -11.06 -3.67
N ASN A 367 -4.84 -11.53 -4.77
CA ASN A 367 -3.40 -11.58 -4.93
C ASN A 367 -2.93 -10.26 -5.51
N TRP A 368 -2.31 -9.43 -4.69
CA TRP A 368 -1.68 -8.19 -5.14
C TRP A 368 -0.34 -8.47 -5.80
N TYR A 369 -0.12 -7.82 -6.94
CA TYR A 369 1.18 -7.76 -7.60
C TYR A 369 1.70 -6.33 -7.49
N ALA A 370 1.97 -5.89 -6.28
CA ALA A 370 2.57 -4.58 -6.13
C ALA A 370 3.96 -4.56 -6.75
N GLY A 371 4.35 -3.40 -7.26
CA GLY A 371 5.60 -3.31 -7.97
C GLY A 371 5.64 -4.29 -9.14
N ASN A 372 4.56 -4.39 -9.92
CA ASN A 372 4.52 -5.19 -11.15
C ASN A 372 4.20 -4.29 -12.34
N ASP A 373 5.00 -3.23 -12.46
CA ASP A 373 4.98 -2.40 -13.65
C ASP A 373 5.20 -3.30 -14.87
N GLN A 374 4.50 -3.00 -15.96
CA GLN A 374 4.64 -3.78 -17.18
C GLN A 374 5.79 -3.22 -18.01
N PHE A 375 6.73 -4.09 -18.35
CA PHE A 375 7.85 -3.79 -19.22
C PHE A 375 7.73 -4.54 -20.54
N PHE A 376 8.24 -3.93 -21.60
CA PHE A 376 8.38 -4.55 -22.92
C PHE A 376 9.78 -5.13 -23.03
N PHE A 377 9.84 -6.45 -23.11
CA PHE A 377 11.04 -7.23 -23.38
C PHE A 377 11.17 -7.36 -24.89
N CYS A 378 12.13 -6.66 -25.49
CA CYS A 378 12.23 -6.50 -26.93
C CYS A 378 13.61 -6.92 -27.47
N ARG A 379 13.61 -7.44 -28.70
CA ARG A 379 14.84 -7.74 -29.44
C ARG A 379 15.52 -6.50 -30.03
N GLU A 380 14.76 -5.43 -30.22
CA GLU A 380 15.25 -4.16 -30.76
C GLU A 380 14.86 -3.03 -29.81
N LYS A 381 15.71 -2.00 -29.78
CA LYS A 381 15.48 -0.76 -29.02
C LYS A 381 14.26 0.00 -29.56
N ILE A 382 13.38 0.44 -28.65
CA ILE A 382 12.18 1.23 -28.97
C ILE A 382 12.19 2.51 -28.11
N ASP A 383 12.99 3.51 -28.47
CA ASP A 383 13.12 4.77 -27.71
C ASP A 383 12.34 5.95 -28.31
N THR A 384 11.52 5.69 -29.33
CA THR A 384 10.65 6.66 -30.01
C THR A 384 9.29 6.04 -30.31
N LEU A 385 8.27 6.87 -30.51
CA LEU A 385 6.93 6.38 -30.85
C LEU A 385 6.92 5.59 -32.16
N ASP A 386 7.63 6.05 -33.19
CA ASP A 386 7.77 5.35 -34.49
C ASP A 386 8.37 3.94 -34.33
N GLY A 387 9.17 3.71 -33.28
CA GLY A 387 9.76 2.40 -32.99
C GLY A 387 8.72 1.31 -32.65
N PHE A 388 7.51 1.69 -32.20
CA PHE A 388 6.41 0.75 -31.97
C PHE A 388 5.76 0.28 -33.27
N GLU A 389 5.87 1.03 -34.38
CA GLU A 389 5.07 0.80 -35.58
C GLU A 389 5.27 -0.62 -36.13
N GLY A 390 4.17 -1.38 -36.17
CA GLY A 390 4.14 -2.73 -36.76
C GLY A 390 4.85 -3.82 -35.96
N LYS A 391 5.44 -3.53 -34.79
CA LYS A 391 6.07 -4.53 -33.92
C LYS A 391 5.04 -5.56 -33.45
N LYS A 392 5.33 -6.85 -33.64
CA LYS A 392 4.49 -7.95 -33.16
C LYS A 392 4.77 -8.16 -31.68
N THR A 393 3.84 -7.75 -30.83
CA THR A 393 4.06 -7.69 -29.39
C THR A 393 3.09 -8.61 -28.67
N ARG A 394 3.61 -9.44 -27.77
CA ARG A 394 2.75 -10.25 -26.89
C ARG A 394 1.93 -9.35 -25.99
N SER A 395 0.63 -9.60 -26.00
CA SER A 395 -0.31 -9.14 -25.00
C SER A 395 -0.77 -10.31 -24.13
N HIS A 396 -1.17 -10.01 -22.91
CA HIS A 396 -1.82 -10.94 -21.98
C HIS A 396 -3.28 -10.59 -21.70
N SER A 397 -3.81 -9.50 -22.25
CA SER A 397 -5.21 -9.10 -22.05
C SER A 397 -5.78 -8.34 -23.23
N ALA A 398 -7.11 -8.21 -23.30
CA ALA A 398 -7.73 -7.42 -24.38
C ALA A 398 -7.42 -5.93 -24.21
N ALA A 399 -7.47 -5.41 -22.99
CA ALA A 399 -7.10 -4.04 -22.67
C ALA A 399 -5.63 -3.72 -23.00
N LEU A 400 -4.69 -4.63 -22.68
CA LEU A 400 -3.29 -4.42 -23.06
C LEU A 400 -3.11 -4.50 -24.58
N SER A 401 -3.89 -5.36 -25.24
CA SER A 401 -3.87 -5.44 -26.70
C SER A 401 -4.31 -4.13 -27.34
N ASP A 402 -5.37 -3.51 -26.79
CA ASP A 402 -5.86 -2.21 -27.23
C ASP A 402 -4.83 -1.10 -27.00
N TRP A 403 -4.11 -1.15 -25.89
CA TRP A 403 -3.03 -0.20 -25.60
C TRP A 403 -1.89 -0.34 -26.60
N ILE A 404 -1.41 -1.57 -26.83
CA ILE A 404 -0.35 -1.89 -27.81
C ILE A 404 -0.74 -1.45 -29.22
N ASP A 405 -1.97 -1.74 -29.65
CA ASP A 405 -2.52 -1.28 -30.93
C ASP A 405 -2.57 0.26 -31.01
N GLY A 406 -2.96 0.90 -29.91
CA GLY A 406 -2.99 2.36 -29.78
C GLY A 406 -1.59 2.99 -29.91
N MET A 407 -0.55 2.29 -29.49
CA MET A 407 0.84 2.71 -29.71
C MET A 407 1.34 2.47 -31.14
N GLY A 408 0.57 1.84 -32.02
CA GLY A 408 0.93 1.54 -33.41
C GLY A 408 1.60 0.17 -33.63
N ALA A 409 1.81 -0.59 -32.55
CA ALA A 409 2.26 -1.97 -32.62
C ALA A 409 1.10 -2.92 -32.99
N ARG A 410 1.38 -4.22 -33.07
CA ARG A 410 0.42 -5.27 -33.35
C ARG A 410 0.36 -6.24 -32.19
N ALA A 411 -0.70 -6.15 -31.40
CA ALA A 411 -0.90 -7.04 -30.28
C ALA A 411 -1.22 -8.48 -30.73
N GLN A 412 -0.66 -9.44 -30.01
CA GLN A 412 -1.06 -10.85 -30.13
C GLN A 412 -1.14 -11.48 -28.74
N PHE A 413 -2.28 -12.08 -28.41
CA PHE A 413 -2.38 -12.89 -27.20
C PHE A 413 -1.49 -14.13 -27.32
N VAL A 414 -0.59 -14.32 -26.36
CA VAL A 414 0.24 -15.53 -26.23
C VAL A 414 0.31 -15.90 -24.76
N ALA A 415 0.07 -17.18 -24.46
CA ALA A 415 0.11 -17.71 -23.10
C ALA A 415 1.51 -17.49 -22.50
N PHE A 416 1.56 -17.18 -21.19
CA PHE A 416 2.80 -16.76 -20.52
C PHE A 416 3.98 -17.75 -20.70
N ALA A 417 3.71 -19.05 -20.66
CA ALA A 417 4.72 -20.09 -20.84
C ALA A 417 5.27 -20.21 -22.27
N GLU A 418 4.56 -19.69 -23.27
CA GLU A 418 4.93 -19.82 -24.70
C GLU A 418 5.75 -18.63 -25.22
N VAL A 419 5.80 -17.53 -24.46
CA VAL A 419 6.38 -16.26 -24.91
C VAL A 419 7.87 -16.39 -25.22
N TYR A 420 8.63 -17.09 -24.38
CA TYR A 420 10.07 -17.31 -24.61
C TYR A 420 10.29 -17.90 -26.00
N THR A 421 9.64 -19.03 -26.30
CA THR A 421 9.79 -19.73 -27.58
C THR A 421 9.25 -18.90 -28.75
N ALA A 422 8.20 -18.11 -28.55
CA ALA A 422 7.66 -17.23 -29.58
C ALA A 422 8.65 -16.10 -29.95
N ILE A 423 9.36 -15.53 -28.99
CA ILE A 423 10.40 -14.51 -29.24
C ILE A 423 11.66 -15.16 -29.84
N GLU A 424 12.11 -16.29 -29.28
CA GLU A 424 13.26 -17.07 -29.76
C GLU A 424 13.13 -17.36 -31.26
N ARG A 425 11.94 -17.81 -31.67
CA ARG A 425 11.62 -18.16 -33.06
C ARG A 425 11.24 -16.97 -33.94
N SER A 426 11.37 -15.74 -33.42
CA SER A 426 11.03 -14.50 -34.13
C SER A 426 9.57 -14.43 -34.62
N ILE A 427 8.65 -15.13 -33.93
CA ILE A 427 7.21 -14.98 -34.14
C ILE A 427 6.80 -13.61 -33.59
N LEU A 428 7.27 -13.28 -32.39
CA LEU A 428 7.11 -11.98 -31.73
C LEU A 428 8.42 -11.20 -31.75
N ASP A 429 8.30 -9.87 -31.80
CA ASP A 429 9.41 -8.93 -31.68
C ASP A 429 9.61 -8.49 -30.22
N CYS A 430 8.52 -8.43 -29.46
CA CYS A 430 8.50 -8.06 -28.05
C CYS A 430 7.50 -8.91 -27.24
N GLY A 431 7.69 -8.98 -25.93
CA GLY A 431 6.66 -9.43 -24.99
C GLY A 431 6.50 -8.49 -23.79
N VAL A 432 5.29 -8.43 -23.24
CA VAL A 432 4.95 -7.52 -22.13
C VAL A 432 4.65 -8.32 -20.87
N THR A 433 5.32 -8.03 -19.76
CA THR A 433 5.05 -8.57 -18.41
C THR A 433 5.81 -7.76 -17.34
N GLY A 434 5.66 -8.11 -16.06
CA GLY A 434 6.49 -7.59 -14.97
C GLY A 434 7.98 -7.89 -15.09
N ALA A 435 8.82 -7.11 -14.41
CA ALA A 435 10.26 -7.38 -14.36
C ALA A 435 10.56 -8.75 -13.74
N ASP A 436 10.10 -9.00 -12.51
CA ASP A 436 10.28 -10.28 -11.80
C ASP A 436 9.72 -11.50 -12.59
N PRO A 437 8.46 -11.48 -13.08
CA PRO A 437 7.94 -12.55 -13.94
C PRO A 437 8.77 -12.79 -15.22
N GLY A 438 9.27 -11.73 -15.85
CA GLY A 438 10.08 -11.83 -17.06
C GLY A 438 11.46 -12.43 -16.80
N TYR A 439 12.05 -12.12 -15.64
CA TYR A 439 13.27 -12.76 -15.15
C TYR A 439 13.03 -14.25 -14.86
N GLY A 440 11.99 -14.59 -14.10
CA GLY A 440 11.63 -15.98 -13.79
C GLY A 440 11.39 -16.85 -15.03
N GLN A 441 10.84 -16.27 -16.11
CA GLN A 441 10.67 -16.93 -17.40
C GLN A 441 11.88 -16.81 -18.35
N ARG A 442 12.96 -16.16 -17.89
CA ARG A 442 14.23 -16.00 -18.62
C ARG A 442 14.11 -15.30 -19.96
N TRP A 443 13.22 -14.32 -20.07
CA TRP A 443 13.04 -13.60 -21.34
C TRP A 443 14.29 -12.80 -21.75
N TYR A 444 15.17 -12.49 -20.79
CA TYR A 444 16.48 -11.88 -21.04
C TYR A 444 17.43 -12.74 -21.90
N GLU A 445 17.23 -14.06 -22.01
CA GLU A 445 18.04 -14.91 -22.90
C GLU A 445 17.67 -14.73 -24.39
N VAL A 446 16.49 -14.16 -24.67
CA VAL A 446 15.92 -14.05 -26.03
C VAL A 446 15.55 -12.61 -26.40
N THR A 447 15.87 -11.64 -25.54
CA THR A 447 15.63 -10.20 -25.75
C THR A 447 16.80 -9.40 -25.21
N ASP A 448 17.05 -8.23 -25.81
CA ASP A 448 18.22 -7.40 -25.47
C ASP A 448 17.83 -6.11 -24.72
N PHE A 449 16.57 -5.67 -24.85
CA PHE A 449 16.10 -4.36 -24.36
C PHE A 449 14.87 -4.51 -23.48
N LEU A 450 14.89 -3.83 -22.34
CA LEU A 450 13.77 -3.75 -21.40
C LEU A 450 13.23 -2.31 -21.41
N MET A 451 12.05 -2.10 -21.96
CA MET A 451 11.44 -0.77 -22.08
C MET A 451 10.29 -0.60 -21.10
N GLY A 452 10.15 0.58 -20.49
CA GLY A 452 9.01 0.87 -19.63
C GLY A 452 9.33 1.90 -18.55
N PRO A 453 8.63 1.87 -17.40
CA PRO A 453 7.44 1.07 -17.14
C PRO A 453 6.19 1.62 -17.81
N LEU A 454 5.25 0.74 -18.14
CA LEU A 454 3.82 1.04 -18.06
C LEU A 454 3.39 0.77 -16.61
N LEU A 455 3.11 1.85 -15.87
CA LEU A 455 2.91 1.80 -14.43
C LEU A 455 1.76 0.87 -14.06
N SER A 456 1.97 0.03 -13.04
CA SER A 456 0.93 -0.89 -12.58
C SER A 456 0.99 -1.32 -11.11
N PHE A 457 -0.17 -1.66 -10.56
CA PHE A 457 -0.38 -2.32 -9.27
C PHE A 457 -1.66 -3.19 -9.34
N PRO A 458 -1.69 -4.27 -10.14
CA PRO A 458 -2.89 -5.05 -10.35
C PRO A 458 -3.10 -6.05 -9.21
N PHE A 459 -4.35 -6.49 -9.06
CA PHE A 459 -4.70 -7.66 -8.25
C PHE A 459 -5.43 -8.72 -9.07
N ASN A 460 -5.27 -9.98 -8.65
CA ASN A 460 -5.99 -11.14 -9.19
C ASN A 460 -6.84 -11.78 -8.10
N ASN A 461 -7.83 -12.59 -8.49
CA ASN A 461 -8.76 -13.19 -7.54
C ASN A 461 -8.49 -14.70 -7.41
N ASN A 462 -8.30 -15.24 -6.21
CA ASN A 462 -8.36 -16.70 -6.04
C ASN A 462 -9.82 -17.10 -5.81
N VAL A 463 -10.42 -17.76 -6.79
CA VAL A 463 -11.84 -18.12 -6.78
C VAL A 463 -11.99 -19.61 -6.49
N ILE A 464 -12.89 -19.98 -5.58
CA ILE A 464 -13.29 -21.36 -5.31
C ILE A 464 -14.69 -21.61 -5.86
N ASN A 465 -14.88 -22.77 -6.49
CA ASN A 465 -16.16 -23.19 -7.07
C ASN A 465 -17.29 -23.21 -6.01
N ALA A 466 -18.50 -22.85 -6.42
CA ALA A 466 -19.67 -22.76 -5.55
C ALA A 466 -20.03 -24.08 -4.85
N GLU A 467 -20.08 -25.18 -5.62
CA GLU A 467 -20.42 -26.50 -5.10
C GLU A 467 -19.34 -27.00 -4.16
N LYS A 468 -18.06 -26.79 -4.53
CA LYS A 468 -16.93 -27.12 -3.68
C LYS A 468 -16.99 -26.36 -2.37
N TRP A 469 -17.19 -25.05 -2.42
CA TRP A 469 -17.32 -24.20 -1.23
C TRP A 469 -18.42 -24.71 -0.30
N ALA A 470 -19.59 -25.06 -0.84
CA ALA A 470 -20.72 -25.58 -0.08
C ALA A 470 -20.44 -26.93 0.61
N THR A 471 -19.42 -27.69 0.21
CA THR A 471 -18.99 -28.91 0.91
C THR A 471 -18.13 -28.63 2.15
N ILE A 472 -17.60 -27.42 2.29
CA ILE A 472 -16.71 -27.03 3.39
C ILE A 472 -17.58 -26.58 4.57
N PRO A 473 -17.40 -27.16 5.78
CA PRO A 473 -18.04 -26.67 7.00
C PRO A 473 -17.82 -25.18 7.25
N GLU A 474 -18.80 -24.49 7.80
CA GLU A 474 -18.77 -23.02 8.02
C GLU A 474 -17.58 -22.55 8.86
N ASP A 475 -17.18 -23.31 9.88
CA ASP A 475 -15.99 -23.01 10.67
C ASP A 475 -14.69 -23.10 9.85
N LEU A 476 -14.61 -24.09 8.95
CA LEU A 476 -13.48 -24.24 8.03
C LEU A 476 -13.50 -23.19 6.91
N GLN A 477 -14.69 -22.78 6.44
CA GLN A 477 -14.84 -21.66 5.51
C GLN A 477 -14.31 -20.36 6.13
N GLN A 478 -14.67 -20.08 7.38
CA GLN A 478 -14.18 -18.91 8.11
C GLN A 478 -12.65 -18.96 8.28
N ILE A 479 -12.09 -20.12 8.65
CA ILE A 479 -10.63 -20.31 8.73
C ILE A 479 -9.95 -20.04 7.37
N ILE A 480 -10.53 -20.49 6.25
CA ILE A 480 -10.00 -20.19 4.91
C ILE A 480 -9.94 -18.68 4.68
N LEU A 481 -11.02 -17.95 4.97
CA LEU A 481 -11.08 -16.51 4.73
C LEU A 481 -10.10 -15.73 5.60
N GLU A 482 -9.92 -16.11 6.86
CA GLU A 482 -8.96 -15.49 7.78
C GLU A 482 -7.51 -15.74 7.35
N GLU A 483 -7.16 -16.99 6.98
CA GLU A 483 -5.81 -17.31 6.49
C GLU A 483 -5.55 -16.67 5.11
N ALA A 484 -6.58 -16.53 4.27
CA ALA A 484 -6.45 -15.89 2.97
C ALA A 484 -6.22 -14.38 3.12
N ALA A 485 -6.85 -13.73 4.11
CA ALA A 485 -6.56 -12.34 4.48
C ALA A 485 -5.14 -12.16 5.05
N LYS A 486 -4.64 -13.09 5.87
CA LYS A 486 -3.23 -13.09 6.29
C LYS A 486 -2.27 -13.22 5.11
N SER A 487 -2.57 -14.11 4.17
CA SER A 487 -1.79 -14.24 2.93
C SER A 487 -1.81 -12.96 2.11
N GLU A 488 -2.91 -12.20 2.14
CA GLU A 488 -3.04 -10.94 1.44
C GLU A 488 -2.23 -9.81 2.10
N LEU A 489 -2.23 -9.73 3.44
CA LEU A 489 -1.35 -8.84 4.20
C LEU A 489 0.13 -9.12 3.91
N GLU A 490 0.52 -10.40 3.86
CA GLU A 490 1.88 -10.80 3.51
C GLU A 490 2.22 -10.46 2.05
N ALA A 491 1.26 -10.61 1.12
CA ALA A 491 1.42 -10.19 -0.26
C ALA A 491 1.70 -8.68 -0.34
N LEU A 492 0.98 -7.85 0.42
CA LEU A 492 1.16 -6.40 0.52
C LEU A 492 2.49 -5.99 1.19
N ARG A 493 3.07 -6.85 2.04
CA ARG A 493 4.40 -6.66 2.62
C ARG A 493 5.52 -6.91 1.61
N LEU A 494 5.43 -8.00 0.83
CA LEU A 494 6.43 -8.41 -0.17
C LEU A 494 6.37 -7.60 -1.46
N ALA A 495 5.17 -7.17 -1.75
CA ALA A 495 4.75 -6.30 -2.80
C ALA A 495 5.74 -5.17 -3.16
N SER A 496 6.26 -4.46 -2.15
CA SER A 496 7.01 -3.23 -2.37
C SER A 496 8.37 -3.43 -3.07
N ILE A 497 8.92 -4.65 -3.10
CA ILE A 497 10.26 -4.95 -3.65
C ILE A 497 10.27 -5.55 -5.06
N GLN A 498 9.16 -6.10 -5.54
CA GLN A 498 9.17 -6.95 -6.75
C GLN A 498 9.72 -6.26 -8.00
N ASN A 499 9.29 -5.01 -8.25
CA ASN A 499 9.71 -4.23 -9.42
C ASN A 499 11.22 -3.96 -9.37
N GLU A 500 11.70 -3.54 -8.21
CA GLU A 500 13.09 -3.16 -8.02
C GLU A 500 14.01 -4.38 -8.17
N MET A 501 13.68 -5.47 -7.49
CA MET A 501 14.44 -6.71 -7.58
C MET A 501 14.45 -7.26 -9.00
N GLY A 502 13.29 -7.37 -9.64
CA GLY A 502 13.21 -7.83 -11.03
C GLY A 502 14.00 -6.94 -11.99
N LEU A 503 13.98 -5.62 -11.82
CA LEU A 503 14.78 -4.71 -12.63
C LEU A 503 16.28 -4.92 -12.41
N ILE A 504 16.74 -5.03 -11.16
CA ILE A 504 18.15 -5.28 -10.87
C ILE A 504 18.58 -6.63 -11.44
N GLU A 505 17.78 -7.67 -11.29
CA GLU A 505 18.06 -9.00 -11.82
C GLU A 505 18.19 -8.99 -13.34
N LEU A 506 17.31 -8.30 -14.06
CA LEU A 506 17.34 -8.22 -15.51
C LEU A 506 18.47 -7.38 -16.08
N THR A 507 18.90 -6.33 -15.37
CA THR A 507 19.75 -5.27 -15.94
C THR A 507 21.18 -5.29 -15.46
N THR A 508 21.50 -6.12 -14.46
CA THR A 508 22.84 -6.20 -13.88
C THR A 508 23.54 -7.53 -14.19
N GLU A 509 24.86 -7.52 -14.13
CA GLU A 509 25.65 -8.76 -14.22
C GLU A 509 25.42 -9.70 -13.02
N PHE A 510 24.81 -9.20 -11.94
CA PHE A 510 24.52 -10.00 -10.76
C PHE A 510 23.38 -11.00 -11.01
N GLY A 511 22.30 -10.60 -11.69
CA GLY A 511 21.19 -11.47 -12.04
C GLY A 511 21.38 -12.17 -13.39
N ALA A 512 21.03 -11.51 -14.48
CA ALA A 512 21.09 -12.03 -15.85
C ALA A 512 22.52 -12.21 -16.40
N GLY A 513 23.56 -11.81 -15.66
CA GLY A 513 24.95 -12.07 -16.02
C GLY A 513 25.35 -11.42 -17.34
N ARG A 514 25.80 -12.24 -18.31
CA ARG A 514 26.18 -11.77 -19.64
C ARG A 514 24.99 -11.42 -20.52
N ASP A 515 23.81 -11.92 -20.17
CA ASP A 515 22.56 -11.74 -20.90
C ASP A 515 21.74 -10.60 -20.28
N ARG A 516 22.39 -9.71 -19.50
CA ARG A 516 21.74 -8.51 -18.95
C ARG A 516 21.17 -7.64 -20.06
N MET A 517 20.02 -7.06 -19.78
CA MET A 517 19.28 -6.23 -20.72
C MET A 517 19.65 -4.75 -20.58
N GLU A 518 19.58 -3.99 -21.67
CA GLU A 518 19.61 -2.52 -21.62
C GLU A 518 18.22 -2.03 -21.19
N PHE A 519 18.12 -1.50 -19.97
CA PHE A 519 16.90 -0.81 -19.53
C PHE A 519 16.79 0.57 -20.15
N ILE A 520 15.64 0.85 -20.75
CA ILE A 520 15.36 2.13 -21.39
C ILE A 520 14.04 2.66 -20.81
N PRO A 521 14.09 3.74 -20.03
CA PRO A 521 12.88 4.34 -19.50
C PRO A 521 12.03 4.91 -20.63
N PHE A 522 10.70 4.82 -20.51
CA PHE A 522 9.80 5.47 -21.45
C PHE A 522 10.02 6.98 -21.43
N PRO A 523 10.36 7.59 -22.58
CA PRO A 523 10.43 9.04 -22.68
C PRO A 523 9.03 9.64 -22.48
N TYR A 524 8.98 10.90 -22.09
CA TYR A 524 7.72 11.62 -21.86
C TYR A 524 6.73 11.48 -23.02
N GLU A 525 7.21 11.55 -24.26
CA GLU A 525 6.38 11.38 -25.46
C GLU A 525 5.63 10.05 -25.48
N ILE A 526 6.31 8.94 -25.15
CA ILE A 526 5.70 7.60 -25.09
C ILE A 526 4.71 7.53 -23.91
N LYS A 527 5.04 8.12 -22.75
CA LYS A 527 4.13 8.17 -21.59
C LYS A 527 2.83 8.91 -21.92
N TYR A 528 2.92 10.12 -22.48
CA TYR A 528 1.74 10.90 -22.86
C TYR A 528 0.94 10.24 -23.97
N ARG A 529 1.60 9.67 -24.98
CA ARG A 529 0.91 8.90 -26.01
C ARG A 529 0.21 7.67 -25.42
N GLY A 530 0.80 7.03 -24.42
CA GLY A 530 0.21 5.92 -23.67
C GLY A 530 -1.10 6.29 -22.97
N LEU A 531 -1.17 7.47 -22.36
CA LEU A 531 -2.42 8.01 -21.79
C LEU A 531 -3.47 8.23 -22.88
N ASP A 532 -3.10 8.83 -24.00
CA ASP A 532 -4.04 9.06 -25.09
C ASP A 532 -4.50 7.74 -25.72
N ALA A 533 -3.60 6.75 -25.86
CA ALA A 533 -3.96 5.40 -26.28
C ALA A 533 -4.96 4.75 -25.31
N ALA A 534 -4.82 4.95 -24.00
CA ALA A 534 -5.78 4.47 -23.03
C ALA A 534 -7.17 5.10 -23.21
N ALA A 535 -7.23 6.42 -23.41
CA ALA A 535 -8.48 7.16 -23.59
C ALA A 535 -9.15 6.94 -24.97
N GLU A 536 -8.37 6.69 -26.02
CA GLU A 536 -8.85 6.54 -27.40
C GLU A 536 -9.13 5.09 -27.80
N TYR A 537 -8.36 4.13 -27.25
CA TYR A 537 -8.42 2.72 -27.63
C TYR A 537 -8.86 1.84 -26.48
N VAL A 538 -8.18 1.86 -25.34
CA VAL A 538 -8.40 0.90 -24.25
C VAL A 538 -9.80 1.01 -23.67
N VAL A 539 -10.13 2.17 -23.09
CA VAL A 539 -11.42 2.35 -22.41
C VAL A 539 -12.60 2.28 -23.39
N PRO A 540 -12.58 2.94 -24.58
CA PRO A 540 -13.69 2.81 -25.53
C PRO A 540 -13.90 1.40 -26.06
N ARG A 541 -12.83 0.63 -26.35
CA ARG A 541 -12.97 -0.74 -26.82
C ARG A 541 -13.42 -1.69 -25.70
N TRP A 542 -12.97 -1.47 -24.46
CA TRP A 542 -13.51 -2.17 -23.29
C TRP A 542 -15.02 -1.91 -23.12
N VAL A 543 -15.46 -0.65 -23.18
CA VAL A 543 -16.89 -0.28 -23.15
C VAL A 543 -17.67 -0.99 -24.25
N ASN A 544 -17.11 -1.07 -25.46
CA ASN A 544 -17.73 -1.80 -26.56
C ASN A 544 -17.81 -3.32 -26.30
N ARG A 545 -16.81 -3.92 -25.64
CA ARG A 545 -16.86 -5.34 -25.22
C ARG A 545 -17.94 -5.57 -24.16
N VAL A 546 -18.09 -4.66 -23.20
CA VAL A 546 -19.17 -4.71 -22.19
C VAL A 546 -20.55 -4.54 -22.85
N GLY A 547 -20.66 -3.71 -23.89
CA GLY A 547 -21.82 -3.65 -24.78
C GLY A 547 -22.96 -2.71 -24.36
N ASP A 548 -22.96 -2.19 -23.13
CA ASP A 548 -23.92 -1.16 -22.67
C ASP A 548 -23.24 -0.18 -21.71
N THR A 549 -23.21 1.11 -22.06
CA THR A 549 -22.64 2.18 -21.21
C THR A 549 -23.39 2.39 -19.89
N ARG A 550 -24.60 1.83 -19.76
CA ARG A 550 -25.39 1.84 -18.53
C ARG A 550 -25.12 0.63 -17.65
N HIS A 551 -24.28 -0.31 -18.08
CA HIS A 551 -23.89 -1.45 -17.25
C HIS A 551 -23.33 -0.95 -15.91
N PRO A 552 -23.71 -1.53 -14.76
CA PRO A 552 -23.27 -1.05 -13.44
C PRO A 552 -21.75 -0.91 -13.31
N ILE A 553 -20.99 -1.82 -13.91
CA ILE A 553 -19.52 -1.74 -13.92
C ILE A 553 -18.98 -0.45 -14.57
N ILE A 554 -19.67 0.10 -15.56
CA ILE A 554 -19.28 1.36 -16.23
C ILE A 554 -19.88 2.54 -15.47
N ALA A 555 -21.19 2.51 -15.22
CA ALA A 555 -21.92 3.64 -14.69
C ALA A 555 -21.62 3.92 -13.21
N ASN A 556 -21.42 2.87 -12.42
CA ASN A 556 -21.20 2.95 -10.98
C ASN A 556 -19.72 2.73 -10.66
N SER A 557 -19.16 1.58 -11.03
CA SER A 557 -17.79 1.23 -10.62
C SER A 557 -16.76 2.12 -11.30
N PHE A 558 -16.74 2.17 -12.65
CA PHE A 558 -15.79 3.05 -13.34
C PHE A 558 -16.13 4.52 -13.08
N ASN A 559 -17.30 5.01 -13.50
CA ASN A 559 -17.56 6.45 -13.49
C ASN A 559 -17.66 7.11 -12.11
N ASN A 560 -18.10 6.38 -11.07
CA ASN A 560 -18.26 6.97 -9.73
C ASN A 560 -17.13 6.61 -8.77
N LYS A 561 -16.37 5.54 -9.02
CA LYS A 561 -15.27 5.12 -8.14
C LYS A 561 -13.89 5.32 -8.76
N ILE A 562 -13.62 4.77 -9.94
CA ILE A 562 -12.31 4.91 -10.61
C ILE A 562 -12.13 6.29 -11.25
N GLY A 563 -13.14 6.77 -11.98
CA GLY A 563 -13.11 7.99 -12.76
C GLY A 563 -12.68 9.24 -11.97
N PRO A 564 -13.22 9.48 -10.76
CA PRO A 564 -12.77 10.55 -9.86
C PRO A 564 -11.30 10.48 -9.44
N ILE A 565 -10.70 9.28 -9.43
CA ILE A 565 -9.31 9.01 -9.02
C ILE A 565 -8.36 9.20 -10.20
N VAL A 566 -8.74 8.75 -11.40
CA VAL A 566 -7.90 8.82 -12.61
C VAL A 566 -8.17 10.04 -13.49
N GLY A 567 -9.22 10.80 -13.19
CA GLY A 567 -9.63 11.98 -13.97
C GLY A 567 -10.20 11.62 -15.34
N LEU A 568 -10.85 10.45 -15.47
CA LEU A 568 -11.52 10.02 -16.69
C LEU A 568 -13.01 9.80 -16.45
N ARG A 569 -13.83 10.11 -17.46
CA ARG A 569 -15.27 9.84 -17.43
C ARG A 569 -15.74 9.25 -18.74
N ILE A 570 -16.43 8.12 -18.66
CA ILE A 570 -17.09 7.47 -19.79
C ILE A 570 -18.45 8.14 -20.00
N ARG A 571 -18.66 8.71 -21.19
CA ARG A 571 -19.92 9.32 -21.59
C ARG A 571 -20.93 8.26 -22.05
N THR A 572 -22.19 8.66 -22.16
CA THR A 572 -23.27 7.77 -22.60
C THR A 572 -23.09 7.22 -24.01
N ASP A 573 -22.33 7.92 -24.86
CA ASP A 573 -21.98 7.47 -26.22
C ASP A 573 -20.73 6.58 -26.26
N GLY A 574 -20.14 6.24 -25.12
CA GLY A 574 -18.94 5.40 -25.00
C GLY A 574 -17.63 6.17 -25.17
N SER A 575 -17.67 7.48 -25.48
CA SER A 575 -16.46 8.30 -25.54
C SER A 575 -15.92 8.62 -24.16
N VAL A 576 -14.60 8.82 -24.06
CA VAL A 576 -13.94 9.19 -22.80
C VAL A 576 -13.71 10.70 -22.75
N ALA A 577 -13.94 11.29 -21.59
CA ALA A 577 -13.61 12.66 -21.26
C ALA A 577 -12.50 12.68 -20.23
N LYS A 578 -11.45 13.50 -20.45
CA LYS A 578 -10.56 13.91 -19.36
C LYS A 578 -11.30 14.94 -18.50
N VAL A 579 -11.34 14.72 -17.20
CA VAL A 579 -12.00 15.55 -16.19
C VAL A 579 -11.01 15.82 -15.05
N PRO A 580 -11.21 16.86 -14.23
CA PRO A 580 -10.36 17.09 -13.06
C PRO A 580 -10.35 15.87 -12.14
N ILE A 581 -9.19 15.55 -11.58
CA ILE A 581 -9.06 14.52 -10.55
C ILE A 581 -9.61 15.09 -9.25
N THR A 582 -10.54 14.38 -8.61
CA THR A 582 -11.23 14.84 -7.39
C THR A 582 -10.96 13.96 -6.17
N GLN A 583 -10.33 12.80 -6.35
CA GLN A 583 -10.03 11.84 -5.28
C GLN A 583 -8.64 11.21 -5.50
N GLY A 584 -8.11 10.56 -4.46
CA GLY A 584 -6.81 9.89 -4.52
C GLY A 584 -5.61 10.84 -4.44
N PRO A 585 -4.38 10.33 -4.67
CA PRO A 585 -3.14 11.07 -4.42
C PRO A 585 -2.94 12.32 -5.29
N TYR A 586 -3.67 12.42 -6.41
CA TYR A 586 -3.58 13.54 -7.35
C TYR A 586 -4.82 14.44 -7.34
N ALA A 587 -5.65 14.38 -6.29
CA ALA A 587 -6.82 15.25 -6.15
C ALA A 587 -6.46 16.74 -6.33
N GLY A 588 -7.25 17.45 -7.14
CA GLY A 588 -7.01 18.85 -7.49
C GLY A 588 -6.11 19.07 -8.72
N LYS A 589 -5.55 18.01 -9.30
CA LYS A 589 -4.74 18.07 -10.52
C LYS A 589 -5.55 17.68 -11.77
N THR A 590 -5.04 18.08 -12.93
CA THR A 590 -5.44 17.52 -14.23
C THR A 590 -4.75 16.17 -14.46
N VAL A 591 -5.29 15.36 -15.38
CA VAL A 591 -4.68 14.07 -15.75
C VAL A 591 -3.26 14.29 -16.29
N GLU A 592 -3.05 15.32 -17.12
CA GLU A 592 -1.74 15.63 -17.66
C GLU A 592 -0.73 16.03 -16.58
N GLN A 593 -1.14 16.79 -15.56
CA GLN A 593 -0.28 17.11 -14.42
C GLN A 593 0.07 15.86 -13.61
N ALA A 594 -0.91 14.97 -13.38
CA ALA A 594 -0.67 13.74 -12.64
C ALA A 594 0.33 12.80 -13.34
N PHE A 595 0.33 12.74 -14.68
CA PHE A 595 1.31 11.97 -15.47
C PHE A 595 2.68 12.66 -15.61
N ALA A 596 2.75 13.98 -15.35
CA ALA A 596 3.99 14.74 -15.39
C ALA A 596 4.81 14.59 -14.11
N ASP A 597 4.13 14.47 -12.98
CA ASP A 597 4.69 14.18 -11.65
C ASP A 597 5.15 12.73 -11.54
#